data_AF-A0A1W6EHT0-F1
#
_entry.id   AF-A0A1W6EHT0-F1
#
_cell.length_a   1.000
_cell.length_b   1.000
_cell.length_c   1.000
_cell.angle_alpha   90.00
_cell.angle_beta   90.00
_cell.angle_gamma   90.00
#
_symmetry.space_group_name_H-M   'P 1'
#
loop_
_entity.id
_entity.type
_entity.pdbx_description
1 polymer ?
#
loop_
_entity_poly.entity_id
_entity_poly.type
_entity_poly.pdbx_seq_one_letter_code
_entity_poly.pdbx_strand_id
1 'polypeptide(L)'
;MRKDQKTSSRERSLLAVAKNKEAGILFWSKDWQSQQGQKANKISKQKKTLFYDSSWQAQQGRKSGLQNTKQQQLARKKVGKVLGSKWGQLNGLKNQSVNLKKTLSKEMIWFYEKSDVSFFLTVPPQKSFAMVINILQAKTPEKINKGSFYKILHGTRPQMYGWRLWFIKF
;
A
#
# COMPACT_ATOMS: atom_id res chain seq x y z
N MET A 1 45.20 -6.03 4.60
CA MET A 1 45.23 -5.05 5.70
C MET A 1 45.04 -5.84 6.99
N ARG A 2 46.02 -5.83 7.90
CA ARG A 2 45.93 -6.56 9.17
C ARG A 2 44.82 -5.94 10.02
N LYS A 3 44.11 -6.76 10.81
CA LYS A 3 42.89 -6.35 11.53
C LYS A 3 43.13 -5.36 12.69
N ASP A 4 44.40 -5.07 13.01
CA ASP A 4 44.79 -4.49 14.29
C ASP A 4 45.35 -3.05 14.20
N GLN A 5 45.24 -2.38 13.05
CA GLN A 5 45.67 -0.97 12.93
C GLN A 5 44.57 0.01 13.38
N LYS A 6 44.86 0.81 14.41
CA LYS A 6 44.03 1.95 14.88
C LYS A 6 44.11 3.13 13.88
N THR A 7 43.57 2.95 12.68
CA THR A 7 43.45 4.04 11.69
C THR A 7 42.20 4.88 11.92
N SER A 8 42.33 6.21 11.78
CA SER A 8 41.19 7.12 11.85
C SER A 8 40.21 6.86 10.69
N SER A 9 38.95 7.28 10.83
CA SER A 9 37.95 7.13 9.76
C SER A 9 38.37 7.85 8.47
N ARG A 10 39.07 8.98 8.63
CA ARG A 10 39.60 9.80 7.55
C ARG A 10 40.71 9.07 6.78
N GLU A 11 41.68 8.50 7.47
CA GLU A 11 42.76 7.72 6.85
C GLU A 11 42.23 6.51 6.07
N ARG A 12 41.24 5.80 6.64
CA ARG A 12 40.60 4.67 5.95
C ARG A 12 39.92 5.09 4.66
N SER A 13 39.25 6.24 4.68
CA SER A 13 38.59 6.81 3.50
C SER A 13 39.62 7.19 2.43
N LEU A 14 40.72 7.84 2.81
CA LEU A 14 41.79 8.23 1.89
C LEU A 14 42.48 7.01 1.25
N LEU A 15 42.78 5.98 2.05
CA LEU A 15 43.36 4.72 1.55
C LEU A 15 42.41 3.98 0.59
N ALA A 16 41.10 4.01 0.86
CA ALA A 16 40.11 3.42 -0.05
C ALA A 16 40.04 4.16 -1.38
N VAL A 17 40.12 5.50 -1.36
CA VAL A 17 40.15 6.33 -2.57
C VAL A 17 41.43 6.07 -3.37
N ALA A 18 42.59 5.99 -2.72
CA ALA A 18 43.87 5.70 -3.37
C ALA A 18 43.83 4.34 -4.08
N LYS A 19 43.36 3.28 -3.41
CA LYS A 19 43.23 1.94 -3.99
C LYS A 19 42.28 1.89 -5.18
N ASN A 20 41.17 2.63 -5.12
CA ASN A 20 40.21 2.66 -6.23
C ASN A 20 40.79 3.41 -7.43
N LYS A 21 41.58 4.46 -7.21
CA LYS A 21 42.33 5.15 -8.27
C LYS A 21 43.38 4.24 -8.90
N GLU A 22 44.18 3.52 -8.11
CA GLU A 22 45.17 2.55 -8.60
C GLU A 22 44.54 1.43 -9.43
N ALA A 23 43.36 0.95 -9.02
CA ALA A 23 42.62 -0.08 -9.75
C ALA A 23 41.88 0.44 -11.00
N GLY A 24 41.97 1.74 -11.31
CA GLY A 24 41.21 2.37 -12.40
C GLY A 24 39.69 2.37 -12.19
N ILE A 25 39.23 2.11 -10.97
CA ILE A 25 37.81 1.97 -10.67
C ILE A 25 37.23 3.35 -10.36
N LEU A 26 36.52 3.92 -11.34
CA LEU A 26 35.68 5.09 -11.11
C LEU A 26 34.57 4.70 -10.12
N PHE A 27 34.46 5.45 -9.02
CA PHE A 27 33.32 5.33 -8.11
C PHE A 27 32.03 5.50 -8.93
N TRP A 28 31.04 4.63 -8.69
CA TRP A 28 29.77 4.57 -9.44
C TRP A 28 29.81 3.94 -10.84
N SER A 29 30.96 3.44 -11.31
CA SER A 29 31.01 2.59 -12.51
C SER A 29 30.27 1.26 -12.31
N LYS A 30 29.83 0.66 -13.42
CA LYS A 30 29.15 -0.66 -13.43
C LYS A 30 29.99 -1.74 -12.75
N ASP A 31 31.31 -1.70 -12.96
CA ASP A 31 32.25 -2.65 -12.36
C ASP A 31 32.38 -2.44 -10.85
N TRP A 32 32.42 -1.19 -10.39
CA TRP A 32 32.40 -0.88 -8.96
C TRP A 32 31.11 -1.39 -8.30
N GLN A 33 29.95 -1.15 -8.91
CA GLN A 33 28.66 -1.62 -8.40
C GLN A 33 28.60 -3.16 -8.32
N SER A 34 29.09 -3.83 -9.35
CA SER A 34 29.19 -5.30 -9.40
C SER A 34 30.07 -5.83 -8.27
N GLN A 35 31.25 -5.24 -8.07
CA GLN A 35 32.16 -5.64 -6.98
C GLN A 35 31.58 -5.40 -5.59
N GLN A 36 30.82 -4.32 -5.38
CA GLN A 36 30.12 -4.08 -4.11
C GLN A 36 29.00 -5.11 -3.90
N GLY A 37 28.23 -5.42 -4.93
CA GLY A 37 27.21 -6.47 -4.89
C GLY A 37 27.80 -7.84 -4.55
N GLN A 38 28.93 -8.20 -5.14
CA GLN A 38 29.65 -9.45 -4.83
C GLN A 38 30.16 -9.48 -3.37
N LYS A 39 30.71 -8.36 -2.86
CA LYS A 39 31.13 -8.24 -1.45
C LYS A 39 29.94 -8.39 -0.51
N ALA A 40 28.82 -7.75 -0.80
CA ALA A 40 27.59 -7.86 -0.01
C ALA A 40 27.06 -9.30 0.00
N ASN A 41 27.08 -9.99 -1.15
CA ASN A 41 26.70 -11.40 -1.25
C ASN A 41 27.65 -12.34 -0.48
N LYS A 42 28.95 -12.07 -0.50
CA LYS A 42 29.93 -12.86 0.27
C LYS A 42 29.72 -12.70 1.77
N ILE A 43 29.46 -11.48 2.24
CA ILE A 43 29.11 -11.19 3.64
C ILE A 43 27.77 -11.84 4.03
N SER A 44 26.79 -11.77 3.13
CA SER A 44 25.46 -12.39 3.28
C SER A 44 25.56 -13.92 3.44
N LYS A 45 26.33 -14.60 2.58
CA LYS A 45 26.62 -16.04 2.69
C LYS A 45 27.34 -16.39 3.99
N GLN A 46 28.36 -15.62 4.38
CA GLN A 46 29.10 -15.84 5.64
C GLN A 46 28.22 -15.67 6.88
N LYS A 47 27.27 -14.73 6.85
CA LYS A 47 26.35 -14.48 7.96
C LYS A 47 25.10 -15.36 7.93
N LYS A 48 24.97 -16.29 6.97
CA LYS A 48 23.76 -17.08 6.70
C LYS A 48 22.48 -16.25 6.52
N THR A 49 22.61 -14.94 6.31
CA THR A 49 21.50 -14.04 5.99
C THR A 49 21.50 -13.87 4.48
N LEU A 50 20.81 -14.75 3.75
CA LEU A 50 20.65 -14.55 2.30
C LEU A 50 20.04 -13.15 2.08
N PHE A 51 20.56 -12.38 1.12
CA PHE A 51 20.18 -10.99 0.84
C PHE A 51 18.69 -10.80 0.45
N TYR A 52 17.91 -11.88 0.45
CA TYR A 52 16.48 -11.96 0.20
C TYR A 52 15.74 -12.86 1.18
N ASP A 53 16.34 -13.19 2.34
CA ASP A 53 15.60 -13.86 3.40
C ASP A 53 14.58 -12.89 4.00
N SER A 54 13.35 -13.38 4.16
CA SER A 54 12.25 -12.77 4.90
C SER A 54 12.69 -12.11 6.21
N SER A 55 13.65 -12.72 6.91
CA SER A 55 14.23 -12.20 8.14
C SER A 55 15.02 -10.90 7.94
N TRP A 56 15.81 -10.79 6.86
CA TRP A 56 16.59 -9.60 6.51
C TRP A 56 15.68 -8.48 6.01
N GLN A 57 14.69 -8.80 5.16
CA GLN A 57 13.67 -7.85 4.71
C GLN A 57 12.85 -7.30 5.89
N ALA A 58 12.46 -8.16 6.83
CA ALA A 58 11.79 -7.75 8.07
C ALA A 58 12.70 -6.89 8.95
N GLN A 59 14.01 -7.17 9.00
CA GLN A 59 14.97 -6.39 9.78
C GLN A 59 15.25 -5.02 9.16
N GLN A 60 15.31 -4.90 7.83
CA GLN A 60 15.40 -3.62 7.13
C GLN A 60 14.11 -2.81 7.20
N GLY A 61 12.95 -3.46 7.06
CA GLY A 61 11.65 -2.84 7.30
C GLY A 61 11.50 -2.34 8.74
N ARG A 62 12.07 -3.07 9.71
CA ARG A 62 12.19 -2.60 11.10
C ARG A 62 13.12 -1.40 11.23
N LYS A 63 14.29 -1.39 10.60
CA LYS A 63 15.22 -0.24 10.65
C LYS A 63 14.61 1.04 10.07
N SER A 64 13.78 0.95 9.03
CA SER A 64 13.08 2.11 8.48
C SER A 64 11.77 2.47 9.24
N GLY A 65 11.26 1.59 10.11
CA GLY A 65 9.97 1.76 10.80
C GLY A 65 10.03 1.98 12.32
N LEU A 66 11.23 1.89 12.92
CA LEU A 66 11.39 1.82 14.38
C LEU A 66 11.50 3.16 15.12
N GLN A 67 11.68 4.29 14.44
CA GLN A 67 11.83 5.54 15.20
C GLN A 67 10.53 6.16 15.69
N ASN A 68 9.34 5.65 15.34
CA ASN A 68 8.11 6.27 15.85
C ASN A 68 6.83 5.44 15.80
N THR A 69 6.89 4.10 15.75
CA THR A 69 5.70 3.29 15.42
C THR A 69 4.58 3.37 16.47
N LYS A 70 4.88 3.35 17.79
CA LYS A 70 3.82 3.46 18.81
C LYS A 70 3.20 4.86 18.88
N GLN A 71 4.01 5.92 18.86
CA GLN A 71 3.50 7.30 18.86
C GLN A 71 2.83 7.67 17.54
N GLN A 72 3.34 7.24 16.38
CA GLN A 72 2.63 7.41 15.10
C GLN A 72 1.36 6.58 15.03
N GLN A 73 1.32 5.37 15.59
CA GLN A 73 0.10 4.55 15.56
C GLN A 73 -0.94 5.09 16.56
N LEU A 74 -0.51 5.60 17.71
CA LEU A 74 -1.36 6.36 18.63
C LEU A 74 -1.83 7.67 18.00
N ALA A 75 -0.95 8.43 17.34
CA ALA A 75 -1.31 9.63 16.59
C ALA A 75 -2.27 9.31 15.45
N ARG A 76 -2.05 8.24 14.67
CA ARG A 76 -2.99 7.76 13.63
C ARG A 76 -4.31 7.27 14.20
N LYS A 77 -4.35 6.69 15.41
CA LYS A 77 -5.60 6.36 16.11
C LYS A 77 -6.33 7.61 16.61
N LYS A 78 -5.60 8.59 17.12
CA LYS A 78 -6.13 9.87 17.64
C LYS A 78 -6.62 10.76 16.50
N VAL A 79 -5.83 10.90 15.44
CA VAL A 79 -6.18 11.52 14.15
C VAL A 79 -7.29 10.71 13.48
N GLY A 80 -7.26 9.38 13.46
CA GLY A 80 -8.33 8.56 12.88
C GLY A 80 -9.68 8.69 13.59
N LYS A 81 -9.69 8.84 14.92
CA LYS A 81 -10.91 9.07 15.72
C LYS A 81 -11.42 10.52 15.69
N VAL A 82 -10.53 11.51 15.66
CA VAL A 82 -10.88 12.95 15.76
C VAL A 82 -10.91 13.66 14.40
N LEU A 83 -9.97 13.33 13.51
CA LEU A 83 -9.84 13.87 12.15
C LEU A 83 -10.31 12.88 11.07
N GLY A 84 -10.37 11.57 11.31
CA GLY A 84 -10.91 10.60 10.33
C GLY A 84 -12.44 10.70 10.20
N SER A 85 -13.12 11.06 11.28
CA SER A 85 -14.54 11.40 11.32
C SER A 85 -14.83 12.74 10.63
N LYS A 86 -14.00 13.77 10.86
CA LYS A 86 -14.22 15.13 10.30
C LYS A 86 -13.60 15.36 8.91
N TRP A 87 -12.37 14.91 8.68
CA TRP A 87 -11.61 15.07 7.42
C TRP A 87 -11.52 13.82 6.55
N GLY A 88 -11.67 12.61 7.11
CA GLY A 88 -11.80 11.39 6.29
C GLY A 88 -13.08 11.40 5.45
N GLN A 89 -14.17 11.97 5.98
CA GLN A 89 -15.38 12.31 5.21
C GLN A 89 -15.12 13.41 4.16
N LEU A 90 -14.35 14.47 4.50
CA LEU A 90 -14.08 15.60 3.58
C LEU A 90 -13.14 15.23 2.42
N ASN A 91 -12.03 14.53 2.69
CA ASN A 91 -11.07 14.11 1.67
C ASN A 91 -11.62 12.96 0.82
N GLY A 92 -12.44 12.10 1.43
CA GLY A 92 -13.14 11.03 0.73
C GLY A 92 -14.19 11.53 -0.25
N LEU A 93 -14.64 12.79 -0.17
CA LEU A 93 -15.56 13.44 -1.12
C LEU A 93 -14.82 14.28 -2.16
N LYS A 94 -13.79 15.05 -1.76
CA LYS A 94 -13.01 15.88 -2.70
C LYS A 94 -12.23 15.04 -3.72
N ASN A 95 -11.65 13.91 -3.32
CA ASN A 95 -10.83 13.04 -4.17
C ASN A 95 -11.61 11.94 -4.91
N GLN A 96 -12.95 12.00 -4.94
CA GLN A 96 -13.72 11.10 -5.81
C GLN A 96 -13.66 11.56 -7.25
N SER A 97 -13.58 10.60 -8.17
CA SER A 97 -13.68 10.90 -9.59
C SER A 97 -15.02 11.61 -9.89
N VAL A 98 -15.01 12.50 -10.88
CA VAL A 98 -16.22 13.24 -11.31
C VAL A 98 -17.35 12.27 -11.65
N ASN A 99 -17.01 11.13 -12.27
CA ASN A 99 -17.94 10.07 -12.61
C ASN A 99 -18.58 9.45 -11.36
N LEU A 100 -17.78 9.15 -10.33
CA LEU A 100 -18.30 8.59 -9.08
C LEU A 100 -19.28 9.55 -8.41
N LYS A 101 -18.98 10.85 -8.38
CA LYS A 101 -19.88 11.87 -7.84
C LYS A 101 -21.22 11.91 -8.61
N LYS A 102 -21.15 11.88 -9.93
CA LYS A 102 -22.33 11.88 -10.82
C LYS A 102 -23.19 10.62 -10.66
N THR A 103 -22.56 9.47 -10.44
CA THR A 103 -23.28 8.22 -10.16
C THR A 103 -23.94 8.26 -8.79
N LEU A 104 -23.22 8.72 -7.76
CA LEU A 104 -23.72 8.78 -6.40
C LEU A 104 -24.81 9.84 -6.18
N SER A 105 -24.87 10.88 -7.01
CA SER A 105 -25.95 11.89 -6.99
C SER A 105 -27.26 11.39 -7.59
N LYS A 106 -27.28 10.19 -8.16
CA LYS A 106 -28.45 9.60 -8.82
C LYS A 106 -29.03 8.45 -8.00
N GLU A 107 -30.30 8.17 -8.24
CA GLU A 107 -30.95 6.98 -7.71
C GLU A 107 -30.42 5.74 -8.46
N MET A 108 -29.99 4.73 -7.69
CA MET A 108 -29.40 3.50 -8.23
C MET A 108 -30.29 2.32 -7.92
N ILE A 109 -30.55 1.48 -8.92
CA ILE A 109 -31.25 0.22 -8.75
C ILE A 109 -30.23 -0.90 -8.81
N TRP A 110 -30.11 -1.63 -7.72
CA TRP A 110 -29.28 -2.81 -7.60
C TRP A 110 -30.15 -4.05 -7.67
N PHE A 111 -29.67 -5.08 -8.36
CA PHE A 111 -30.30 -6.38 -8.35
C PHE A 111 -29.42 -7.35 -7.58
N TYR A 112 -30.03 -8.05 -6.63
CA TYR A 112 -29.40 -9.16 -5.93
C TYR A 112 -29.94 -10.46 -6.50
N GLU A 113 -29.05 -11.39 -6.79
CA GLU A 113 -29.37 -12.76 -7.17
C GLU A 113 -28.30 -13.68 -6.60
N LYS A 114 -28.73 -14.55 -5.69
CA LYS A 114 -27.88 -15.61 -5.17
C LYS A 114 -28.73 -16.77 -4.70
N SER A 115 -28.41 -17.96 -5.20
CA SER A 115 -29.19 -19.18 -4.94
C SER A 115 -30.66 -18.94 -5.30
N ASP A 116 -31.57 -19.06 -4.34
CA ASP A 116 -33.02 -18.95 -4.57
C ASP A 116 -33.60 -17.57 -4.23
N VAL A 117 -32.75 -16.60 -3.87
CA VAL A 117 -33.19 -15.26 -3.49
C VAL A 117 -32.79 -14.28 -4.58
N SER A 118 -33.79 -13.64 -5.18
CA SER A 118 -33.60 -12.50 -6.06
C SER A 118 -34.52 -11.34 -5.69
N PHE A 119 -33.98 -10.12 -5.69
CA PHE A 119 -34.75 -8.92 -5.44
C PHE A 119 -34.05 -7.67 -5.97
N PHE A 120 -34.83 -6.62 -6.20
CA PHE A 120 -34.30 -5.30 -6.50
C PHE A 120 -34.20 -4.46 -5.23
N LEU A 121 -33.13 -3.70 -5.12
CA LEU A 121 -32.93 -2.70 -4.09
C LEU A 121 -32.70 -1.33 -4.71
N THR A 122 -33.62 -0.43 -4.45
CA THR A 122 -33.48 0.98 -4.81
C THR A 122 -32.67 1.70 -3.75
N VAL A 123 -31.56 2.28 -4.14
CA VAL A 123 -30.66 3.05 -3.29
C VAL A 123 -30.78 4.53 -3.70
N PRO A 124 -31.29 5.41 -2.81
CA PRO A 124 -31.39 6.83 -3.12
C PRO A 124 -29.99 7.46 -3.22
N PRO A 125 -29.86 8.68 -3.78
CA PRO A 125 -28.59 9.38 -3.87
C PRO A 125 -27.82 9.37 -2.55
N GLN A 126 -26.53 9.03 -2.61
CA GLN A 126 -25.68 8.88 -1.43
C GLN A 126 -24.50 9.84 -1.46
N LYS A 127 -24.04 10.24 -0.28
CA LYS A 127 -22.85 11.10 -0.14
C LYS A 127 -21.54 10.33 -0.39
N SER A 128 -21.54 9.01 -0.27
CA SER A 128 -20.33 8.22 -0.49
C SER A 128 -20.64 6.78 -0.91
N PHE A 129 -19.70 6.17 -1.63
CA PHE A 129 -19.78 4.76 -1.99
C PHE A 129 -19.79 3.84 -0.77
N ALA A 130 -19.17 4.25 0.34
CA ALA A 130 -19.23 3.49 1.59
C ALA A 130 -20.66 3.39 2.14
N MET A 131 -21.49 4.43 1.99
CA MET A 131 -22.90 4.39 2.40
C MET A 131 -23.71 3.43 1.52
N VAL A 132 -23.47 3.43 0.20
CA VAL A 132 -24.08 2.47 -0.72
C VAL A 132 -23.78 1.04 -0.28
N ILE A 133 -22.51 0.72 0.00
CA ILE A 133 -22.13 -0.61 0.48
C ILE A 133 -22.80 -0.96 1.81
N ASN A 134 -22.88 -0.02 2.75
CA ASN A 134 -23.53 -0.30 4.04
C ASN A 134 -25.02 -0.64 3.85
N ILE A 135 -25.71 0.02 2.92
CA ILE A 135 -27.11 -0.27 2.58
C ILE A 135 -27.24 -1.67 1.96
N LEU A 136 -26.38 -2.00 1.00
CA LEU A 136 -26.39 -3.33 0.37
C LEU A 136 -26.04 -4.43 1.37
N GLN A 137 -25.05 -4.19 2.23
CA GLN A 137 -24.63 -5.09 3.30
C GLN A 137 -25.75 -5.34 4.31
N ALA A 138 -26.57 -4.33 4.62
CA ALA A 138 -27.71 -4.50 5.52
C ALA A 138 -28.80 -5.42 4.95
N LYS A 139 -28.80 -5.65 3.63
CA LYS A 139 -29.76 -6.52 2.93
C LYS A 139 -29.19 -7.89 2.57
N THR A 140 -27.92 -8.17 2.92
CA THR A 140 -27.29 -9.47 2.64
C THR A 140 -26.50 -10.01 3.82
N PRO A 141 -26.52 -11.34 4.03
CA PRO A 141 -25.76 -11.98 5.11
C PRO A 141 -24.24 -11.97 4.84
N GLU A 142 -23.81 -11.87 3.59
CA GLU A 142 -22.39 -11.96 3.24
C GLU A 142 -21.64 -10.66 3.38
N LYS A 143 -20.42 -10.74 3.90
CA LYS A 143 -19.55 -9.59 4.05
C LYS A 143 -19.02 -9.11 2.69
N ILE A 144 -19.46 -7.94 2.26
CA ILE A 144 -19.04 -7.28 1.04
C ILE A 144 -17.65 -6.66 1.21
N ASN A 145 -16.70 -7.04 0.35
CA ASN A 145 -15.40 -6.38 0.28
C ASN A 145 -15.49 -5.07 -0.54
N LYS A 146 -15.26 -3.94 0.12
CA LYS A 146 -15.38 -2.59 -0.47
C LYS A 146 -14.54 -2.38 -1.72
N GLY A 147 -13.28 -2.82 -1.71
CA GLY A 147 -12.36 -2.59 -2.83
C GLY A 147 -12.76 -3.36 -4.08
N SER A 148 -13.33 -4.54 -3.90
CA SER A 148 -13.75 -5.36 -5.03
C SER A 148 -15.09 -4.91 -5.61
N PHE A 149 -15.99 -4.41 -4.76
CA PHE A 149 -17.30 -3.90 -5.17
C PHE A 149 -17.21 -2.61 -6.00
N TYR A 150 -16.16 -1.82 -5.79
CA TYR A 150 -15.88 -0.62 -6.58
C TYR A 150 -15.76 -0.91 -8.08
N LYS A 151 -15.32 -2.13 -8.45
CA LYS A 151 -15.20 -2.57 -9.84
C LYS A 151 -16.55 -2.71 -10.54
N ILE A 152 -17.65 -2.94 -9.81
CA ILE A 152 -18.99 -2.97 -10.40
C ILE A 152 -19.41 -1.57 -10.81
N LEU A 153 -19.20 -0.59 -9.93
CA LEU A 153 -19.64 0.78 -10.18
C LEU A 153 -18.88 1.45 -11.34
N HIS A 154 -17.64 1.02 -11.60
CA HIS A 154 -16.83 1.45 -12.74
C HIS A 154 -17.06 0.61 -14.01
N GLY A 155 -18.00 -0.34 -13.99
CA GLY A 155 -18.28 -1.22 -15.12
C GLY A 155 -17.17 -2.22 -15.46
N THR A 156 -16.12 -2.32 -14.63
CA THR A 156 -15.02 -3.27 -14.83
C THR A 156 -15.45 -4.71 -14.51
N ARG A 157 -16.52 -4.87 -13.72
CA ARG A 157 -17.15 -6.17 -13.42
C ARG A 157 -18.67 -6.04 -13.52
N PRO A 158 -19.37 -7.03 -14.11
CA PRO A 158 -20.84 -6.97 -14.20
C PRO A 158 -21.52 -7.25 -12.86
N GLN A 159 -20.95 -8.13 -12.03
CA GLN A 159 -21.54 -8.56 -10.76
C GLN A 159 -20.49 -8.94 -9.72
N MET A 160 -20.87 -8.92 -8.44
CA MET A 160 -20.08 -9.46 -7.32
C MET A 160 -20.94 -9.72 -6.09
N TYR A 161 -20.69 -10.85 -5.41
CA TYR A 161 -21.45 -11.25 -4.21
C TYR A 161 -22.98 -11.28 -4.45
N GLY A 162 -23.40 -11.73 -5.64
CA GLY A 162 -24.81 -11.73 -6.05
C GLY A 162 -25.38 -10.38 -6.43
N TRP A 163 -24.65 -9.28 -6.21
CA TRP A 163 -25.10 -7.94 -6.59
C TRP A 163 -24.64 -7.55 -7.99
N ARG A 164 -25.56 -7.00 -8.77
CA ARG A 164 -25.29 -6.30 -10.02
C ARG A 164 -25.94 -4.93 -10.01
N LEU A 165 -25.25 -3.93 -10.55
CA LEU A 165 -25.86 -2.62 -10.78
C LEU A 165 -26.75 -2.73 -12.02
N TRP A 166 -28.06 -2.57 -11.83
CA TRP A 166 -29.04 -2.78 -12.91
C TRP A 166 -29.30 -1.50 -13.68
N PHE A 167 -29.57 -0.41 -12.95
CA PHE A 167 -29.94 0.85 -13.57
C PHE A 167 -29.50 2.04 -12.71
N ILE A 168 -29.13 3.14 -13.35
CA ILE A 168 -28.95 4.43 -12.71
C ILE A 168 -30.00 5.35 -13.32
N LYS A 169 -30.91 5.87 -12.49
CA LYS A 169 -31.99 6.74 -12.94
C LYS A 169 -31.41 8.07 -13.41
N PHE A 170 -31.73 8.44 -14.66
CA PHE A 170 -31.09 9.58 -15.32
C PHE A 170 -31.60 10.92 -14.86
#